data_AF-A0A1A2URT2-F1
#
_entry.id   AF-A0A1A2URT2-F1
#
_cell.length_a   1.000
_cell.length_b   1.000
_cell.length_c   1.000
_cell.angle_alpha   90.00
_cell.angle_beta   90.00
_cell.angle_gamma   90.00
#
_symmetry.space_group_name_H-M   'P 1'
#
loop_
_entity.id
_entity.type
_entity.pdbx_description
1 polymer ?
#
loop_
_entity_poly.entity_id
_entity_poly.type
_entity_poly.pdbx_seq_one_letter_code
_entity_poly.pdbx_strand_id
1 'polypeptide(L)'
;MAGLDNYVKRWRAALHVFVSALMVATLGLAGTPVAHAAAASATLSVEHAWQTGFIANFTVTNLSMAPLTDWRLDFDMPPGQSVLHTWNSAITQSGTHYVLTPANWNRSIAPGGSATGGLRGVVSGSFSPPSNCLLNGQYPCT
;
A
#
# COMPACT_ATOMS: atom_id res chain seq x y z
N MET A 1 15.23 62.84 65.12
CA MET A 1 14.13 62.06 65.73
C MET A 1 13.97 60.83 64.83
N ALA A 2 14.57 59.67 65.13
CA ALA A 2 14.09 58.67 66.10
C ALA A 2 12.57 58.45 65.94
N GLY A 3 12.00 57.27 65.74
CA GLY A 3 12.42 55.86 65.70
C GLY A 3 11.14 55.09 65.32
N LEU A 4 11.25 54.03 64.53
CA LEU A 4 11.13 52.64 64.98
C LEU A 4 9.68 52.14 65.10
N ASP A 5 9.56 50.85 64.77
CA ASP A 5 8.54 49.91 65.23
C ASP A 5 7.22 49.80 64.45
N ASN A 6 7.20 48.77 63.59
CA ASN A 6 6.44 47.54 63.84
C ASN A 6 5.32 47.69 64.87
N TYR A 7 4.05 47.51 64.50
CA TYR A 7 3.18 46.61 65.28
C TYR A 7 1.81 46.45 64.63
N VAL A 8 1.26 45.25 64.78
CA VAL A 8 -0.17 44.91 64.64
C VAL A 8 -0.66 44.84 63.18
N LYS A 9 -0.37 43.76 62.45
CA LYS A 9 -1.05 42.47 62.67
C LYS A 9 -2.45 42.65 63.26
N ARG A 10 -3.43 42.99 62.43
CA ARG A 10 -4.82 42.49 62.44
C ARG A 10 -5.66 43.45 61.62
N TRP A 11 -6.35 42.92 60.63
CA TRP A 11 -7.70 43.26 60.13
C TRP A 11 -7.86 42.42 58.86
N ARG A 12 -8.10 41.12 59.03
CA ARG A 12 -9.42 40.50 58.83
C ARG A 12 -9.99 40.77 57.43
N ALA A 13 -9.79 39.76 56.58
CA ALA A 13 -10.77 39.15 55.69
C ALA A 13 -11.52 40.04 54.68
N ALA A 14 -11.13 39.93 53.41
CA ALA A 14 -12.02 39.88 52.24
C ALA A 14 -11.15 39.46 51.03
N LEU A 15 -11.04 38.17 50.71
CA LEU A 15 -11.82 37.53 49.64
C LEU A 15 -11.97 38.42 48.40
N HIS A 16 -11.03 38.32 47.45
CA HIS A 16 -11.33 38.34 46.02
C HIS A 16 -10.39 37.38 45.29
N VAL A 17 -10.96 36.24 44.94
CA VAL A 17 -10.44 35.24 44.01
C VAL A 17 -10.36 35.90 42.63
N PHE A 18 -9.15 35.99 42.05
CA PHE A 18 -8.99 36.15 40.61
C PHE A 18 -8.16 35.00 40.07
N VAL A 19 -8.89 34.01 39.56
CA VAL A 19 -8.42 32.86 38.80
C VAL A 19 -7.75 33.34 37.52
N SER A 20 -6.57 32.81 37.20
CA SER A 20 -6.08 32.72 35.82
C SER A 20 -5.04 31.61 35.73
N ALA A 21 -5.50 30.37 35.58
CA ALA A 21 -4.66 29.25 35.17
C ALA A 21 -4.59 29.26 33.63
N LEU A 22 -3.45 29.65 33.08
CA LEU A 22 -3.20 29.62 31.64
C LEU A 22 -2.88 28.17 31.23
N MET A 23 -3.89 27.40 30.86
CA MET A 23 -3.70 26.08 30.23
C MET A 23 -3.28 26.29 28.78
N VAL A 24 -1.99 26.11 28.48
CA VAL A 24 -1.50 25.97 27.11
C VAL A 24 -1.76 24.52 26.68
N ALA A 25 -2.89 24.28 26.05
CA ALA A 25 -3.18 23.01 25.38
C ALA A 25 -2.56 23.05 23.97
N THR A 26 -1.38 22.48 23.80
CA THR A 26 -0.83 22.20 22.46
C THR A 26 -1.63 21.08 21.84
N LEU A 27 -2.57 21.40 20.94
CA LEU A 27 -3.21 20.41 20.08
C LEU A 27 -2.19 19.87 19.09
N GLY A 28 -1.64 18.69 19.38
CA GLY A 28 -0.93 17.88 18.41
C GLY A 28 -1.91 17.40 17.34
N LEU A 29 -1.91 18.05 16.17
CA LEU A 29 -2.50 17.49 14.96
C LEU A 29 -1.60 16.32 14.51
N ALA A 30 -1.84 15.14 15.07
CA ALA A 30 -1.36 13.91 14.47
C ALA A 30 -2.08 13.77 13.12
N GLY A 31 -1.40 14.13 12.03
CA GLY A 31 -1.87 13.84 10.69
C GLY A 31 -2.00 12.33 10.56
N THR A 32 -3.23 11.82 10.54
CA THR A 32 -3.46 10.44 10.14
C THR A 32 -2.99 10.32 8.68
N PRO A 33 -2.26 9.25 8.31
CA PRO A 33 -1.98 9.02 6.91
C PRO A 33 -3.34 8.87 6.21
N VAL A 34 -3.65 9.78 5.29
CA VAL A 34 -4.79 9.60 4.39
C VAL A 34 -4.46 8.40 3.52
N ALA A 35 -5.09 7.26 3.83
CA ALA A 35 -5.06 6.10 2.96
C ALA A 35 -5.73 6.50 1.64
N HIS A 36 -4.91 6.75 0.62
CA HIS A 36 -5.43 6.90 -0.74
C HIS A 36 -5.91 5.51 -1.18
N ALA A 37 -7.21 5.36 -1.38
CA ALA A 37 -7.76 4.16 -2.00
C ALA A 37 -7.07 3.97 -3.37
N ALA A 38 -6.44 2.81 -3.57
CA ALA A 38 -5.78 2.51 -4.82
C ALA A 38 -6.80 2.55 -5.96
N ALA A 39 -6.52 3.31 -7.02
CA ALA A 39 -7.39 3.44 -8.19
C ALA A 39 -7.49 2.13 -8.99
N ALA A 40 -6.61 1.17 -8.72
CA ALA A 40 -6.62 -0.17 -9.26
C ALA A 40 -6.02 -1.14 -8.24
N SER A 41 -6.34 -2.42 -8.37
CA SER A 41 -5.75 -3.50 -7.58
C SER A 41 -5.32 -4.64 -8.48
N ALA A 42 -4.37 -5.45 -8.00
CA ALA A 42 -3.98 -6.67 -8.68
C ALA A 42 -3.72 -7.82 -7.70
N THR A 43 -3.90 -9.04 -8.19
CA THR A 43 -3.49 -10.27 -7.53
C THR A 43 -2.62 -11.09 -8.46
N LEU A 44 -1.66 -11.81 -7.90
CA LEU A 44 -0.88 -12.83 -8.59
C LEU A 44 -0.78 -14.05 -7.66
N SER A 45 -1.56 -15.07 -7.94
CA SER A 45 -1.72 -16.21 -7.04
C SER A 45 -1.33 -17.51 -7.73
N VAL A 46 -0.48 -18.29 -7.06
CA VAL A 46 -0.09 -19.62 -7.53
C VAL A 46 -1.25 -20.58 -7.26
N GLU A 47 -1.84 -21.12 -8.32
CA GLU A 47 -2.95 -22.07 -8.23
C GLU A 47 -2.44 -23.48 -7.94
N HIS A 48 -1.40 -23.90 -8.66
CA HIS A 48 -0.82 -25.23 -8.49
C HIS A 48 0.69 -25.19 -8.75
N ALA A 49 1.46 -25.90 -7.94
CA ALA A 49 2.88 -26.11 -8.13
C ALA A 49 3.22 -27.58 -7.88
N TRP A 50 4.08 -28.14 -8.72
CA TRP A 50 4.56 -29.52 -8.66
C TRP A 50 6.06 -29.56 -8.94
N GLN A 51 6.66 -30.75 -8.97
CA GLN A 51 8.13 -30.89 -8.99
C GLN A 51 8.83 -30.20 -10.18
N THR A 52 8.14 -30.01 -11.30
CA THR A 52 8.75 -29.53 -12.55
C THR A 52 8.09 -28.27 -13.10
N GLY A 53 7.07 -27.73 -12.43
CA GLY A 53 6.31 -26.60 -12.97
C GLY A 53 5.27 -26.04 -12.03
N PHE A 54 4.63 -24.97 -12.49
CA PHE A 54 3.56 -24.31 -11.76
C PHE A 54 2.59 -23.60 -12.71
N ILE A 55 1.41 -23.32 -12.19
CA ILE A 55 0.37 -22.48 -12.78
C ILE A 55 0.06 -21.37 -11.77
N ALA A 56 0.06 -20.12 -12.25
CA ALA A 56 -0.37 -18.97 -11.48
C ALA A 56 -1.39 -18.15 -12.29
N ASN A 57 -2.34 -17.56 -11.58
CA ASN A 57 -3.36 -16.69 -12.15
C ASN A 57 -3.16 -15.26 -11.68
N PHE A 58 -3.45 -14.30 -12.55
CA PHE A 58 -3.49 -12.90 -12.19
C PHE A 58 -4.88 -12.32 -12.41
N THR A 59 -5.21 -11.31 -11.60
CA THR A 59 -6.38 -10.46 -11.80
C THR A 59 -5.94 -9.02 -11.64
N VAL A 60 -6.32 -8.16 -12.58
CA VAL A 60 -6.17 -6.70 -12.49
C VAL A 60 -7.56 -6.10 -12.48
N THR A 61 -7.89 -5.32 -11.45
CA THR A 61 -9.22 -4.73 -11.28
C THR A 61 -9.13 -3.21 -11.27
N ASN A 62 -10.00 -2.58 -12.04
CA ASN A 62 -10.12 -1.13 -12.06
C ASN A 62 -11.13 -0.69 -11.00
N LEU A 63 -10.64 -0.02 -9.95
CA LEU A 63 -11.45 0.48 -8.84
C LEU A 63 -11.82 1.96 -9.01
N SER A 64 -11.40 2.58 -10.10
CA SER A 64 -11.64 3.98 -10.40
C SER A 64 -12.87 4.20 -11.27
N MET A 65 -13.26 5.47 -11.45
CA MET A 65 -14.33 5.88 -12.37
C MET A 65 -13.84 6.14 -13.80
N ALA A 66 -12.54 6.02 -14.07
CA ALA A 66 -11.96 6.19 -15.40
C ALA A 66 -11.48 4.84 -15.95
N PRO A 67 -11.42 4.63 -17.27
CA PRO A 67 -10.84 3.40 -17.83
C PRO A 67 -9.36 3.22 -17.44
N LEU A 68 -8.99 2.02 -17.00
CA LEU A 68 -7.60 1.64 -16.79
C LEU A 68 -7.06 1.05 -18.09
N THR A 69 -6.07 1.70 -18.69
CA THR A 69 -5.48 1.29 -19.97
C THR A 69 -4.02 0.90 -19.82
N ASP A 70 -3.55 0.01 -20.70
CA ASP A 70 -2.14 -0.38 -20.80
C ASP A 70 -1.51 -0.77 -19.45
N TRP A 71 -2.25 -1.56 -18.66
CA TRP A 71 -1.81 -2.01 -17.36
C TRP A 71 -0.52 -2.83 -17.45
N ARG A 72 0.27 -2.79 -16.38
CA ARG A 72 1.54 -3.50 -16.29
C ARG A 72 1.64 -4.19 -14.93
N LEU A 73 1.84 -5.51 -14.94
CA LEU A 73 2.05 -6.28 -13.71
C LEU A 73 3.51 -6.75 -13.66
N ASP A 74 4.27 -6.14 -12.77
CA ASP A 74 5.67 -6.43 -12.51
C ASP A 74 5.79 -7.42 -11.37
N PHE A 75 6.68 -8.41 -11.46
CA PHE A 75 7.02 -9.30 -10.35
C PHE A 75 8.40 -9.93 -10.55
N ASP A 76 8.97 -10.43 -9.47
CA ASP A 76 10.24 -11.16 -9.49
C ASP A 76 10.02 -12.65 -9.28
N MET A 77 10.73 -13.46 -10.05
CA MET A 77 10.75 -14.91 -9.91
C MET A 77 12.06 -15.36 -9.23
N PRO A 78 12.01 -16.16 -8.15
CA PRO A 78 13.21 -16.70 -7.54
C PRO A 78 14.03 -17.57 -8.52
N PRO A 79 15.35 -17.69 -8.32
CA PRO A 79 16.21 -18.51 -9.16
C PRO A 79 15.74 -19.98 -9.16
N GLY A 80 15.99 -20.68 -10.26
CA GLY A 80 15.52 -22.06 -10.46
C GLY A 80 14.06 -22.16 -10.92
N GLN A 81 13.44 -21.04 -11.30
CA GLN A 81 12.08 -21.01 -11.82
C GLN A 81 11.98 -20.01 -12.97
N SER A 82 11.16 -20.31 -13.98
CA SER A 82 10.92 -19.38 -15.09
C SER A 82 9.52 -19.55 -15.68
N VAL A 83 9.03 -18.52 -16.37
CA VAL A 83 7.76 -18.56 -17.08
C VAL A 83 7.96 -19.14 -18.47
N LEU A 84 7.16 -20.15 -18.83
CA LEU A 84 7.19 -20.82 -20.13
C LEU A 84 6.27 -20.11 -21.14
N HIS A 85 5.04 -19.82 -20.73
CA HIS A 85 4.09 -19.06 -21.53
C HIS A 85 2.99 -18.44 -20.66
N THR A 86 2.25 -17.51 -21.24
CA THR A 86 1.13 -16.80 -20.61
C THR A 86 -0.10 -16.86 -21.49
N TRP A 87 -1.27 -16.63 -20.89
CA TRP A 87 -2.51 -16.39 -21.62
C TRP A 87 -3.17 -15.10 -21.12
N ASN A 88 -4.00 -14.50 -21.99
CA ASN A 88 -4.62 -13.18 -21.77
C ASN A 88 -3.62 -12.06 -21.42
N SER A 89 -2.36 -12.24 -21.78
CA SER A 89 -1.27 -11.30 -21.52
C SER A 89 -0.07 -11.63 -22.41
N ALA A 90 0.78 -10.64 -22.64
CA ALA A 90 2.14 -10.85 -23.13
C ALA A 90 3.12 -10.71 -21.95
N ILE A 91 4.29 -11.33 -22.06
CA ILE A 91 5.33 -11.30 -21.02
C ILE A 91 6.67 -10.87 -21.60
N THR A 92 7.39 -10.06 -20.82
CA THR A 92 8.81 -9.76 -21.05
C THR A 92 9.60 -10.08 -19.79
N GLN A 93 10.89 -10.38 -19.97
CA GLN A 93 11.77 -10.80 -18.88
C GLN A 93 13.12 -10.09 -18.99
N SER A 94 13.65 -9.65 -17.85
CA SER A 94 15.03 -9.19 -17.70
C SER A 94 15.62 -9.81 -16.44
N GLY A 95 16.50 -10.80 -16.59
CA GLY A 95 17.02 -11.56 -15.46
C GLY A 95 15.90 -12.30 -14.73
N THR A 96 15.71 -12.03 -13.44
CA THR A 96 14.63 -12.58 -12.61
C THR A 96 13.37 -11.71 -12.58
N HIS A 97 13.38 -10.54 -13.23
CA HIS A 97 12.25 -9.62 -13.27
C HIS A 97 11.37 -9.89 -14.49
N TYR A 98 10.06 -9.99 -14.26
CA TYR A 98 9.05 -10.28 -15.27
C TYR A 98 8.00 -9.20 -15.30
N VAL A 99 7.52 -8.90 -16.51
CA VAL A 99 6.50 -7.89 -16.75
C VAL A 99 5.41 -8.46 -17.62
N LEU A 100 4.18 -8.51 -17.10
CA LEU A 100 2.98 -8.82 -17.87
C LEU A 100 2.34 -7.53 -18.39
N THR A 101 1.93 -7.57 -19.65
CA THR A 101 1.18 -6.52 -20.32
C THR A 101 -0.09 -7.09 -20.93
N PRO A 102 -1.14 -6.29 -21.15
CA PRO A 102 -2.40 -6.76 -21.69
C PRO A 102 -2.29 -7.43 -23.06
N ALA A 103 -3.20 -8.36 -23.30
CA ALA A 103 -3.58 -8.73 -24.65
C ALA A 103 -4.46 -7.64 -25.28
N ASN A 104 -4.61 -7.66 -26.60
CA ASN A 104 -5.34 -6.61 -27.32
C ASN A 104 -6.79 -6.43 -26.82
N TRP A 105 -7.46 -7.50 -26.42
CA TRP A 105 -8.86 -7.47 -25.98
C TRP A 105 -9.08 -7.03 -24.53
N ASN A 106 -8.04 -7.04 -23.68
CA ASN A 106 -8.13 -6.63 -22.27
C ASN A 106 -7.20 -5.46 -21.93
N ARG A 107 -6.77 -4.72 -22.97
CA ARG A 107 -5.92 -3.53 -22.85
C ARG A 107 -6.61 -2.38 -22.12
N SER A 108 -7.93 -2.25 -22.26
CA SER A 108 -8.73 -1.25 -21.55
C SER A 108 -9.74 -1.93 -20.64
N ILE A 109 -9.70 -1.60 -19.36
CA ILE A 109 -10.60 -2.14 -18.33
C ILE A 109 -11.55 -1.01 -17.91
N ALA A 110 -12.84 -1.18 -18.16
CA ALA A 110 -13.87 -0.22 -17.75
C ALA A 110 -13.93 -0.08 -16.21
N PRO A 111 -14.50 1.02 -15.68
CA PRO A 111 -14.75 1.17 -14.24
C PRO A 111 -15.44 -0.05 -13.63
N GLY A 112 -14.88 -0.59 -12.54
CA GLY A 112 -15.37 -1.79 -11.86
C GLY A 112 -15.11 -3.11 -12.59
N GLY A 113 -14.50 -3.08 -13.78
CA GLY A 113 -14.13 -4.26 -14.55
C GLY A 113 -12.80 -4.87 -14.12
N SER A 114 -12.51 -6.05 -14.68
CA SER A 114 -11.23 -6.75 -14.45
C SER A 114 -10.68 -7.38 -15.72
N ALA A 115 -9.35 -7.48 -15.79
CA ALA A 115 -8.64 -8.36 -16.71
C ALA A 115 -8.08 -9.55 -15.92
N THR A 116 -8.29 -10.76 -16.43
CA THR A 116 -7.81 -11.99 -15.82
C THR A 116 -7.02 -12.82 -16.80
N GLY A 117 -6.07 -13.59 -16.29
CA GLY A 117 -5.24 -14.49 -17.07
C GLY A 117 -4.35 -15.31 -16.17
N GLY A 118 -3.31 -15.88 -16.77
CA GLY A 118 -2.37 -16.67 -16.02
C GLY A 118 -1.14 -17.02 -16.80
N LEU A 119 -0.29 -17.79 -16.15
CA LEU A 119 1.01 -18.17 -16.62
C LEU A 119 1.35 -19.60 -16.20
N ARG A 120 2.02 -20.30 -17.11
CA ARG A 120 2.62 -21.60 -16.86
C ARG A 120 4.12 -21.42 -16.77
N GLY A 121 4.73 -21.95 -15.73
CA GLY A 121 6.17 -21.93 -15.57
C GLY A 121 6.78 -23.30 -15.33
N VAL A 122 8.10 -23.32 -15.33
CA VAL A 122 8.93 -24.48 -15.05
C VAL A 122 9.73 -24.26 -13.77
N VAL A 123 10.00 -25.35 -13.07
CA VAL A 123 10.73 -25.36 -11.80
C VAL A 123 11.87 -26.35 -11.92
N SER A 124 13.07 -25.91 -11.54
CA SER A 124 14.25 -26.74 -11.32
C SER A 124 14.64 -26.62 -9.85
N GLY A 125 14.30 -27.64 -9.05
CA GLY A 125 14.49 -27.63 -7.60
C GLY A 125 13.18 -27.38 -6.85
N SER A 126 13.26 -26.60 -5.77
CA SER A 126 12.08 -26.29 -4.94
C SER A 126 11.34 -25.07 -5.45
N PHE A 127 10.01 -25.17 -5.53
CA PHE A 127 9.15 -24.04 -5.89
C PHE A 127 9.14 -22.97 -4.79
N SER A 128 9.15 -21.71 -5.18
CA SER A 128 8.96 -20.55 -4.29
C SER A 128 8.12 -19.49 -5.03
N PRO A 129 7.08 -18.92 -4.39
CA PRO A 129 6.16 -18.02 -5.08
C PRO A 129 6.85 -16.73 -5.57
N PRO A 130 6.28 -16.07 -6.60
CA PRO A 130 6.75 -14.75 -7.04
C PRO A 130 6.72 -13.72 -5.90
N SER A 131 7.64 -12.75 -5.96
CA SER A 131 7.72 -11.65 -5.00
C SER A 131 7.69 -10.30 -5.71
N ASN A 132 7.66 -9.21 -4.93
CA ASN A 132 7.69 -7.82 -5.42
C ASN A 132 6.64 -7.52 -6.50
N CYS A 133 5.46 -8.12 -6.37
CA CYS A 133 4.38 -7.93 -7.34
C CYS A 133 3.81 -6.50 -7.23
N LEU A 134 3.87 -5.75 -8.34
CA LEU A 134 3.41 -4.36 -8.43
C LEU A 134 2.59 -4.15 -9.71
N LEU A 135 1.43 -3.52 -9.57
CA LEU A 135 0.64 -3.00 -10.68
C LEU A 135 1.07 -1.56 -10.98
N ASN A 136 1.42 -1.30 -12.24
CA ASN A 136 1.88 -0.02 -12.78
C ASN A 136 3.04 0.60 -11.97
N GLY A 137 3.88 -0.25 -11.35
CA GLY A 137 4.98 0.19 -10.48
C GLY A 137 4.56 0.90 -9.19
N GLN A 138 3.25 0.96 -8.87
CA GLN A 138 2.72 1.76 -7.78
C GLN A 138 1.93 0.96 -6.75
N TYR A 139 1.11 0.00 -7.19
CA TYR A 139 0.17 -0.69 -6.31
C TYR A 139 0.65 -2.11 -6.02
N PRO A 140 1.01 -2.45 -4.77
CA PRO A 140 1.36 -3.82 -4.40
C PRO A 140 0.22 -4.78 -4.68
N CYS A 141 0.55 -5.96 -5.19
CA CYS A 141 -0.43 -7.03 -5.32
C CYS A 141 -0.86 -7.55 -3.95
N THR A 142 -2.11 -7.96 -3.86
CA THR A 142 -2.71 -8.55 -2.65
C THR A 142 -2.88 -10.06 -2.78
#